data_AF-A0A1F4UTD3-F1
#
_entry.id   AF-A0A1F4UTD3-F1
#
_cell.length_a   1.000
_cell.length_b   1.000
_cell.length_c   1.000
_cell.angle_alpha   90.00
_cell.angle_beta   90.00
_cell.angle_gamma   90.00
#
_symmetry.space_group_name_H-M   'P 1'
#
loop_
_entity.id
_entity.type
_entity.pdbx_description
1 polymer ?
#
loop_
_entity_poly.entity_id
_entity_poly.type
_entity_poly.pdbx_seq_one_letter_code
_entity_poly.pdbx_strand_id
1 'polypeptide(L)'
;MAAVINLSQLFIGNDSGPLHLALALKVQSVAIFGFTSPHQVLSTRERCIVINKQLPSSSLYMHQYKYTPNLKDVNYLNQITVGDIMDGVRKALFNNSSKISSAINN
;
A
#
# COMPACT_ATOMS: atom_id res chain seq x y z
N MET A 1 6.50 0.90 -18.26
CA MET A 1 6.14 0.83 -16.82
C MET A 1 5.16 -0.29 -16.51
N ALA A 2 3.92 -0.24 -17.03
CA ALA A 2 2.89 -1.27 -16.77
C ALA A 2 3.37 -2.72 -17.00
N ALA A 3 4.05 -2.98 -18.12
CA ALA A 3 4.57 -4.31 -18.43
C ALA A 3 5.56 -4.84 -17.38
N VAL A 4 6.46 -3.98 -16.86
CA VAL A 4 7.43 -4.36 -15.83
C VAL A 4 6.73 -4.65 -14.50
N ILE A 5 5.75 -3.81 -14.12
CA ILE A 5 4.94 -4.02 -12.91
C ILE A 5 4.17 -5.33 -13.02
N ASN A 6 3.56 -5.63 -14.16
CA ASN A 6 2.76 -6.85 -14.37
C ASN A 6 3.58 -8.14 -14.26
N LEU A 7 4.88 -8.08 -14.59
CA LEU A 7 5.81 -9.21 -14.47
C LEU A 7 6.42 -9.33 -13.07
N SER A 8 6.22 -8.33 -12.21
CA SER A 8 6.78 -8.32 -10.86
C SER A 8 5.95 -9.21 -9.93
N GLN A 9 6.62 -9.97 -9.06
CA GLN A 9 5.93 -10.77 -8.03
C GLN A 9 5.34 -9.91 -6.90
N LEU A 10 5.91 -8.72 -6.70
CA LEU A 10 5.54 -7.78 -5.66
C LEU A 10 5.84 -6.36 -6.12
N PHE A 11 4.92 -5.43 -5.88
CA PHE A 11 5.15 -4.00 -6.02
C PHE A 11 5.21 -3.33 -4.64
N ILE A 12 6.16 -2.42 -4.44
CA ILE A 12 6.27 -1.62 -3.21
C ILE A 12 6.29 -0.15 -3.62
N GLY A 13 5.38 0.66 -3.09
CA GLY A 13 5.30 2.07 -3.47
C GLY A 13 4.45 2.90 -2.52
N ASN A 14 4.61 4.22 -2.61
CA ASN A 14 3.78 5.18 -1.89
C ASN A 14 2.43 5.42 -2.59
N ASP A 15 1.61 6.28 -2.01
CA ASP A 15 0.37 6.79 -2.61
C ASP A 15 0.63 7.66 -3.85
N SER A 16 0.88 7.01 -4.98
CA SER A 16 1.11 7.64 -6.28
C SER A 16 0.64 6.76 -7.44
N GLY A 17 0.58 7.31 -8.65
CA GLY A 17 0.08 6.63 -9.86
C GLY A 17 0.56 5.19 -10.07
N PRO A 18 1.86 4.87 -9.91
CA PRO A 18 2.37 3.50 -10.04
C PRO A 18 1.72 2.48 -9.11
N LEU A 19 1.37 2.87 -7.87
CA LEU A 19 0.65 1.99 -6.95
C LEU A 19 -0.73 1.62 -7.52
N HIS A 20 -1.48 2.60 -8.01
CA HIS A 20 -2.79 2.34 -8.62
C HIS A 20 -2.68 1.44 -9.86
N LEU A 21 -1.62 1.62 -10.66
CA LEU A 21 -1.36 0.76 -11.81
C LEU A 21 -1.07 -0.69 -11.38
N ALA A 22 -0.27 -0.90 -10.33
CA ALA A 22 -0.02 -2.24 -9.78
C ALA A 22 -1.30 -2.92 -9.28
N LEU A 23 -2.18 -2.16 -8.60
CA LEU A 23 -3.48 -2.66 -8.13
C LEU A 23 -4.43 -3.01 -9.28
N ALA A 24 -4.49 -2.16 -10.32
CA ALA A 24 -5.29 -2.42 -11.53
C ALA A 24 -4.82 -3.68 -12.27
N LEU A 25 -3.50 -3.92 -12.29
CA LEU A 25 -2.88 -5.12 -12.85
C LEU A 25 -2.97 -6.35 -11.93
N LYS A 26 -3.62 -6.22 -10.76
CA LYS A 26 -3.78 -7.29 -9.77
C LYS A 26 -2.44 -7.86 -9.27
N VAL A 27 -1.39 -7.04 -9.25
CA VAL A 27 -0.08 -7.38 -8.70
C VAL A 27 -0.12 -7.24 -7.19
N GLN A 28 0.41 -8.24 -6.46
CA GLN A 28 0.53 -8.16 -5.01
C GLN A 28 1.35 -6.93 -4.64
N SER A 29 0.84 -6.11 -3.73
CA SER A 29 1.41 -4.79 -3.45
C SER A 29 1.57 -4.55 -1.95
N VAL A 30 2.60 -3.79 -1.59
CA VAL A 30 2.79 -3.16 -0.28
C VAL A 30 2.75 -1.65 -0.49
N ALA A 31 1.74 -0.99 0.09
CA ALA A 31 1.51 0.42 -0.09
C ALA A 31 1.92 1.23 1.15
N ILE A 32 2.70 2.29 0.95
CA ILE A 32 3.22 3.13 2.01
C ILE A 32 2.40 4.41 2.10
N PHE A 33 1.69 4.58 3.20
CA PHE A 33 0.81 5.71 3.43
C PHE A 33 1.28 6.53 4.63
N GLY A 34 1.54 7.81 4.39
CA GLY A 34 1.76 8.81 5.44
C GLY A 34 0.42 9.33 5.97
N PHE A 35 0.13 10.60 5.67
CA PHE A 35 -1.06 11.29 6.17
C PHE A 35 -2.33 11.03 5.35
N THR A 36 -2.21 10.60 4.08
CA THR A 36 -3.37 10.33 3.21
C THR A 36 -4.15 9.11 3.67
N SER A 37 -5.47 9.20 3.68
CA SER A 37 -6.33 8.05 3.99
C SER A 37 -6.32 7.02 2.85
N PRO A 38 -5.82 5.78 3.07
CA PRO A 38 -5.88 4.71 2.08
C PRO A 38 -7.32 4.25 1.79
N HIS A 39 -8.31 4.61 2.61
CA HIS A 39 -9.73 4.31 2.33
C HIS A 39 -10.31 5.21 1.24
N GLN A 40 -9.73 6.40 1.04
CA GLN A 40 -10.20 7.32 0.03
C GLN A 40 -9.63 7.01 -1.36
N VAL A 41 -8.34 6.70 -1.42
CA VAL A 41 -7.62 6.63 -2.69
C VAL A 41 -7.56 5.23 -3.29
N LEU A 42 -7.63 4.19 -2.46
CA LEU A 42 -7.56 2.82 -2.95
C LEU A 42 -8.95 2.33 -3.33
N SER A 43 -9.11 1.94 -4.59
CA SER A 43 -10.34 1.32 -5.10
C SER A 43 -10.56 -0.10 -4.56
N THR A 44 -9.49 -0.80 -4.16
CA THR A 44 -9.55 -2.15 -3.57
C THR A 44 -8.31 -2.44 -2.70
N ARG A 45 -8.44 -3.38 -1.77
CA ARG A 45 -7.35 -3.86 -0.89
C ARG A 45 -7.06 -5.35 -0.98
N GLU A 46 -7.71 -6.08 -1.89
CA GLU A 46 -7.61 -7.55 -1.96
C GLU A 46 -6.17 -8.09 -2.13
N ARG A 47 -5.31 -7.33 -2.82
CA ARG A 47 -3.90 -7.65 -3.06
C ARG A 47 -2.98 -6.52 -2.62
N CYS A 48 -3.36 -5.80 -1.58
CA CYS A 48 -2.62 -4.65 -1.08
C CYS A 48 -2.49 -4.71 0.43
N ILE A 49 -1.25 -4.81 0.91
CA ILE A 49 -0.95 -4.59 2.32
C ILE A 49 -0.62 -3.12 2.50
N VAL A 50 -1.44 -2.42 3.26
CA VAL A 50 -1.25 -1.01 3.56
C VAL A 50 -0.41 -0.88 4.83
N ILE A 51 0.69 -0.14 4.73
CA ILE A 51 1.53 0.25 5.85
C ILE A 51 1.31 1.72 6.13
N ASN A 52 0.72 2.01 7.28
CA ASN A 52 0.64 3.34 7.87
C ASN A 52 0.86 3.24 9.37
N LYS A 53 1.54 4.22 9.97
CA LYS A 53 1.55 4.35 11.44
C LYS A 53 0.23 4.98 11.86
N GLN A 54 -0.44 4.35 12.83
CA GLN A 54 -1.78 4.73 13.29
C GLN A 54 -1.87 6.21 13.60
N LEU A 55 -2.53 6.93 12.71
CA LEU A 55 -3.06 8.24 13.01
C LEU A 55 -4.47 8.06 13.57
N PRO A 56 -4.90 8.89 14.54
CA PRO A 56 -6.32 8.98 14.87
C PRO A 56 -7.10 9.16 13.57
N SER A 57 -8.23 8.47 13.39
CA SER A 57 -9.00 8.54 12.14
C SER A 57 -9.41 9.98 11.76
N SER A 58 -9.52 10.87 12.75
CA SER A 58 -9.75 12.31 12.60
C SER A 58 -8.56 13.10 12.05
N SER A 59 -7.38 12.49 12.01
CA SER A 59 -6.10 13.05 11.58
C SER A 59 -5.63 12.47 10.25
N LEU A 60 -6.48 11.79 9.47
CA LEU A 60 -6.11 11.38 8.11
C LEU A 60 -6.58 12.45 7.12
N TYR A 61 -5.70 12.83 6.19
CA TYR A 61 -6.09 13.68 5.08
C TYR A 61 -7.12 12.95 4.23
N MET A 62 -8.30 13.55 4.19
CA MET A 62 -9.23 13.31 3.11
C MET A 62 -9.05 14.41 2.08
N HIS A 63 -8.74 14.02 0.83
CA HIS A 63 -8.56 14.94 -0.27
C HIS A 63 -9.87 15.72 -0.49
N GLN A 64 -9.90 16.96 0.00
CA GLN A 64 -10.98 17.91 -0.21
C GLN A 64 -10.40 19.13 -0.90
N TYR A 65 -11.11 19.64 -1.91
CA TYR A 65 -10.69 20.74 -2.78
C TYR A 65 -10.22 22.02 -2.06
N LYS A 66 -10.56 22.20 -0.78
CA LYS A 66 -10.16 23.37 0.05
C LYS A 66 -9.52 23.02 1.39
N TYR A 67 -9.23 21.74 1.64
CA TYR A 67 -8.61 21.34 2.90
C TYR A 67 -7.09 21.36 2.75
N THR A 68 -6.45 22.34 3.38
CA THR A 68 -5.04 22.30 3.71
C THR A 68 -4.93 21.88 5.16
N PRO A 69 -4.51 20.64 5.46
CA PRO A 69 -4.34 20.21 6.84
C PRO A 69 -3.34 21.12 7.53
N ASN A 70 -3.60 21.48 8.79
CA ASN A 70 -2.64 22.17 9.65
C ASN A 70 -1.56 21.14 10.05
N LEU A 71 -0.71 20.81 9.07
CA LEU A 71 0.42 19.93 9.25
C LEU A 71 1.50 20.72 9.97
N LYS A 72 1.47 20.70 11.31
CA LYS A 72 2.64 21.08 12.10
C LYS A 72 3.74 20.05 11.85
N ASP A 73 4.48 20.15 10.74
CA ASP A 73 5.75 19.47 10.45
C ASP A 73 5.89 17.97 10.80
N VAL A 74 4.78 17.24 11.01
CA VAL A 74 4.87 15.82 11.34
C VAL A 74 5.10 15.06 10.04
N ASN A 75 6.35 14.68 9.81
CA ASN A 75 6.71 13.78 8.72
C ASN A 75 6.29 12.35 9.09
N TYR A 76 5.01 12.03 8.84
CA TYR A 76 4.44 10.72 9.17
C TYR A 76 5.12 9.55 8.45
N LEU A 77 5.72 9.79 7.28
CA LEU A 77 6.51 8.78 6.58
C LEU A 77 7.78 8.40 7.36
N ASN A 78 8.40 9.35 8.06
CA ASN A 78 9.60 9.08 8.88
C ASN A 78 9.30 8.18 10.10
N GLN A 79 8.04 8.00 10.47
CA GLN A 79 7.65 7.08 11.54
C GLN A 79 7.55 5.62 11.04
N ILE A 80 7.53 5.42 9.72
CA ILE A 80 7.48 4.09 9.09
C ILE A 80 8.92 3.62 8.90
N THR A 81 9.27 2.54 9.57
CA THR A 81 10.60 1.95 9.49
C THR A 81 10.69 0.96 8.34
N VAL A 82 11.92 0.66 7.88
CA VAL A 82 12.15 -0.44 6.93
C VAL A 82 11.64 -1.78 7.51
N GLY A 83 11.72 -1.97 8.83
CA GLY A 83 11.17 -3.15 9.51
C GLY A 83 9.67 -3.32 9.27
N ASP A 84 8.90 -2.25 9.44
CA ASP A 84 7.44 -2.24 9.18
C ASP A 84 7.12 -2.63 7.73
N ILE A 85 7.93 -2.13 6.77
CA ILE A 85 7.80 -2.49 5.35
C ILE A 85 8.10 -3.97 5.13
N MET A 86 9.20 -4.47 5.69
CA MET A 86 9.63 -5.86 5.51
C MET A 86 8.66 -6.86 6.15
N ASP A 87 7.98 -6.49 7.24
CA ASP A 87 6.87 -7.27 7.79
C ASP A 87 5.69 -7.36 6.81
N GLY A 88 5.35 -6.24 6.16
CA GLY A 88 4.37 -6.21 5.07
C GLY A 88 4.77 -7.10 3.90
N VAL A 89 6.02 -7.02 3.46
CA VAL A 89 6.57 -7.85 2.38
C VAL A 89 6.44 -9.33 2.70
N ARG A 90 6.85 -9.75 3.91
CA ARG A 90 6.71 -11.15 4.36
C ARG A 90 5.26 -11.61 4.27
N LYS A 91 4.32 -10.86 4.85
CA LYS A 91 2.88 -11.19 4.81
C LYS A 91 2.35 -11.29 3.38
N ALA A 92 2.76 -10.38 2.50
CA ALA A 92 2.35 -10.37 1.10
C ALA A 92 2.81 -11.62 0.34
N LEU A 93 4.06 -12.05 0.57
CA LEU A 93 4.64 -13.21 -0.11
C LEU A 93 4.14 -14.54 0.47
N PHE A 94 3.98 -14.66 1.80
CA PHE A 94 3.45 -15.89 2.43
C PHE A 94 2.03 -16.23 1.98
N ASN A 95 1.17 -15.22 1.80
CA ASN A 95 -0.19 -15.41 1.29
C ASN A 95 -0.24 -15.87 -0.19
N ASN A 96 0.85 -15.70 -0.92
CA ASN A 96 0.95 -16.11 -2.33
C ASN A 96 1.43 -17.56 -2.45
N SER A 97 2.36 -17.98 -1.57
CA SER A 97 2.87 -19.37 -1.54
C SER A 97 1.79 -20.39 -1.23
N SER A 98 0.85 -20.08 -0.33
CA SER A 98 -0.29 -20.95 -0.02
C SER A 98 -1.25 -21.12 -1.21
N LYS A 99 -1.48 -20.06 -2.00
CA LYS A 99 -2.29 -20.12 -3.23
C LYS A 99 -1.61 -20.94 -4.33
N ILE A 100 -0.29 -20.79 -4.50
CA ILE A 100 0.48 -21.59 -5.46
C ILE A 100 0.43 -23.07 -5.07
N SER A 101 0.60 -23.41 -3.79
CA SER A 101 0.53 -24.79 -3.33
C SER A 101 -0.86 -25.41 -3.54
N SER A 102 -1.95 -24.64 -3.42
CA SER A 102 -3.29 -25.12 -3.74
C SER A 102 -3.58 -25.27 -5.24
N ALA A 103 -2.90 -24.50 -6.10
CA ALA A 103 -3.09 -24.56 -7.55
C ALA A 103 -2.28 -25.68 -8.22
N ILE A 104 -1.24 -26.20 -7.56
CA ILE A 104 -0.42 -27.33 -8.04
C ILE A 104 -1.04 -28.68 -7.64
N ASN A 105 -1.89 -28.71 -6.61
CA ASN A 105 -2.52 -29.91 -6.07
C ASN A 105 -3.92 -30.21 -6.65
N ASN A 106 -4.33 -29.53 -7.74
CA ASN A 106 -5.58 -29.73 -8.49
C ASN A 106 -5.25 -29.92 -9.97
#